data_AF-A0AAE6T896-F1
#
_entry.id   AF-A0AAE6T896-F1
#
_cell.length_a   1.000
_cell.length_b   1.000
_cell.length_c   1.000
_cell.angle_alpha   90.00
_cell.angle_beta   90.00
_cell.angle_gamma   90.00
#
_symmetry.space_group_name_H-M   'P 1'
#
loop_
_entity.id
_entity.type
_entity.pdbx_description
1 polymer ?
#
loop_
_entity_poly.entity_id
_entity_poly.type
_entity_poly.pdbx_seq_one_letter_code
_entity_poly.pdbx_strand_id
1 'polypeptide(L)' 'MTTETAQERITPQWLLARGWYITEAAKAIGRDPSHVRRVLIGDRESKTITELLRALPEKQLTGQRG' A
#
# COMPACT_ATOMS: atom_id res chain seq x y z
N MET A 1 11.93 -28.21 3.92
CA MET A 1 10.96 -27.17 4.35
C MET A 1 11.45 -25.85 3.81
N THR A 2 11.08 -25.51 2.59
CA THR A 2 11.34 -24.17 2.04
C THR A 2 10.42 -23.23 2.77
N THR A 3 10.97 -22.46 3.72
CA THR A 3 10.34 -21.22 4.17
C THR A 3 10.37 -20.27 2.98
N GLU A 4 9.43 -20.44 2.06
CA GLU A 4 9.00 -19.36 1.21
C GLU A 4 8.64 -18.22 2.16
N THR A 5 9.53 -17.23 2.20
CA THR A 5 9.29 -15.96 2.86
C THR A 5 8.00 -15.43 2.23
N ALA A 6 6.85 -15.73 2.84
CA ALA A 6 5.57 -15.22 2.42
C ALA A 6 5.71 -13.70 2.54
N GLN A 7 6.05 -13.07 1.42
CA GLN A 7 6.33 -11.66 1.36
C GLN A 7 5.03 -11.00 1.77
N GLU A 8 4.99 -10.50 3.01
CA GLU A 8 3.75 -10.09 3.67
C GLU A 8 2.95 -9.24 2.70
N ARG A 9 1.82 -9.79 2.23
CA ARG A 9 1.11 -9.23 1.09
C ARG A 9 0.60 -7.86 1.52
N ILE A 10 1.02 -6.82 0.81
CA ILE A 10 0.50 -5.48 1.10
C ILE A 10 -0.95 -5.46 0.64
N THR A 11 -1.86 -5.30 1.59
CA THR A 11 -3.31 -5.21 1.35
C THR A 11 -3.80 -3.79 1.58
N PRO A 12 -5.04 -3.45 1.15
CA PRO A 12 -5.65 -2.18 1.52
C PRO A 12 -5.73 -1.99 3.04
N GLN A 13 -5.95 -3.07 3.80
CA GLN A 13 -6.01 -3.04 5.26
C GLN A 13 -4.65 -2.74 5.88
N TRP A 14 -3.57 -3.32 5.36
CA TRP A 14 -2.20 -3.00 5.79
C TRP A 14 -1.87 -1.51 5.59
N LEU A 15 -2.28 -0.95 4.45
CA LEU A 15 -2.06 0.45 4.14
C LEU A 15 -2.86 1.37 5.08
N LEU A 16 -4.12 1.01 5.35
CA LEU A 16 -4.96 1.72 6.32
C LEU A 16 -4.40 1.64 7.74
N ALA A 17 -3.85 0.50 8.16
CA ALA A 17 -3.24 0.33 9.48
C ALA A 17 -2.03 1.27 9.69
N ARG A 18 -1.28 1.57 8.62
CA ARG A 18 -0.19 2.57 8.59
C ARG A 18 -0.67 4.00 8.41
N GLY A 19 -1.98 4.18 8.38
CA GLY A 19 -2.68 5.44 8.33
C GLY A 19 -2.78 6.11 6.97
N TRP A 20 -2.74 5.32 5.91
CA TRP A 20 -2.82 5.82 4.54
C TRP A 20 -4.09 5.33 3.84
N TYR A 21 -4.82 6.25 3.22
CA TYR A 21 -5.82 5.90 2.22
C TYR A 21 -5.15 5.59 0.88
N ILE A 22 -5.74 4.70 0.08
CA ILE A 22 -5.18 4.28 -1.23
C ILE A 22 -4.88 5.49 -2.13
N THR A 23 -5.81 6.44 -2.20
CA THR A 23 -5.67 7.66 -3.01
C THR A 23 -4.56 8.58 -2.52
N GLU A 24 -4.38 8.70 -1.20
CA GLU A 24 -3.30 9.51 -0.62
C GLU A 24 -1.94 8.85 -0.83
N ALA A 25 -1.84 7.55 -0.56
CA ALA A 25 -0.61 6.78 -0.80
C ALA A 25 -0.22 6.83 -2.28
N ALA A 26 -1.19 6.65 -3.19
CA ALA A 26 -0.97 6.72 -4.63
C ALA A 26 -0.42 8.09 -5.05
N LYS A 27 -0.99 9.19 -4.53
CA LYS A 27 -0.46 10.55 -4.75
C LYS A 27 0.96 10.70 -4.19
N ALA A 28 1.21 10.20 -2.98
CA ALA A 28 2.51 10.30 -2.32
C ALA A 28 3.62 9.56 -3.10
N ILE A 29 3.29 8.43 -3.73
CA ILE A 29 4.23 7.66 -4.56
C ILE A 29 4.19 8.03 -6.05
N GLY A 30 3.40 9.04 -6.44
CA GLY A 30 3.27 9.51 -7.82
C GLY A 30 2.68 8.47 -8.79
N ARG A 31 1.74 7.63 -8.34
CA ARG A 31 1.10 6.58 -9.14
C ARG A 31 -0.41 6.75 -9.23
N ASP A 32 -0.98 6.11 -10.25
CA ASP A 32 -2.43 6.07 -10.43
C ASP A 32 -3.12 5.28 -9.30
N PRO A 33 -4.15 5.85 -8.63
CA PRO A 33 -4.86 5.17 -7.55
C PRO A 33 -5.52 3.85 -7.96
N SER A 34 -6.00 3.73 -9.20
CA SER A 34 -6.63 2.49 -9.68
C SER A 34 -5.59 1.39 -9.84
N HIS A 35 -4.41 1.73 -10.35
CA HIS A 35 -3.28 0.81 -10.45
C HIS A 35 -2.82 0.35 -9.06
N VAL A 36 -2.65 1.27 -8.11
CA VAL A 36 -2.32 0.95 -6.72
C VAL A 36 -3.38 0.04 -6.10
N ARG A 37 -4.67 0.35 -6.29
CA ARG A 37 -5.77 -0.50 -5.80
C ARG A 37 -5.69 -1.91 -6.36
N ARG A 38 -5.47 -2.09 -7.67
CA ARG A 38 -5.33 -3.41 -8.31
C ARG A 38 -4.16 -4.21 -7.73
N VAL A 39 -3.05 -3.54 -7.42
CA VAL A 39 -1.91 -4.17 -6.75
C VAL A 39 -2.26 -4.62 -5.33
N LEU A 40 -2.92 -3.77 -4.55
CA LEU A 40 -3.30 -4.06 -3.17
C LEU A 40 -4.34 -5.18 -3.05
N ILE A 41 -5.33 -5.25 -3.96
CA ILE A 41 -6.31 -6.34 -3.97
C ILE A 41 -5.78 -7.63 -4.62
N GLY A 42 -4.57 -7.58 -5.20
CA GLY A 42 -3.96 -8.74 -5.82
C GLY A 42 -4.42 -9.05 -7.24
N ASP A 43 -5.16 -8.15 -7.88
CA ASP A 43 -5.57 -8.23 -9.28
C ASP A 43 -4.39 -8.00 -10.23
N ARG A 44 -3.33 -7.34 -9.75
CA ARG A 44 -2.10 -7.11 -10.52
C ARG A 44 -0.87 -7.22 -9.63
N GLU A 45 0.23 -7.73 -10.18
CA GLU A 45 1.52 -7.75 -9.50
C GLU A 45 2.39 -6.56 -9.92
N SER A 46 2.95 -5.86 -8.94
CA SER A 46 3.93 -4.80 -9.17
C SER A 46 4.88 -4.65 -7.98
N LYS A 47 6.13 -5.06 -8.17
CA LYS A 47 7.18 -4.91 -7.14
C LYS A 47 7.46 -3.45 -6.82
N THR A 48 7.54 -2.59 -7.85
CA THR A 48 7.82 -1.16 -7.67
C THR A 48 6.77 -0.46 -6.80
N ILE A 49 5.47 -0.68 -7.05
CA ILE A 49 4.41 -0.08 -6.21
C ILE A 49 4.51 -0.61 -4.78
N THR A 50 4.76 -1.91 -4.63
CA THR A 50 4.90 -2.58 -3.33
C THR A 50 6.06 -1.99 -2.52
N GLU A 51 7.21 -1.75 -3.13
CA GLU A 51 8.38 -1.14 -2.49
C GLU A 51 8.13 0.33 -2.11
N LEU A 52 7.52 1.11 -3.01
CA LEU A 52 7.16 2.50 -2.75
C LEU A 52 6.17 2.64 -1.59
N LEU A 53 5.15 1.77 -1.52
CA LEU A 53 4.20 1.75 -0.41
C LEU A 53 4.85 1.33 0.91
N ARG A 54 5.86 0.46 0.89
CA ARG A 54 6.64 0.09 2.09
C ARG A 54 7.54 1.22 2.58
N ALA A 55 8.06 2.03 1.66
CA ALA A 55 8.89 3.19 1.96
C ALA A 55 8.09 4.37 2.53
N LEU A 56 6.75 4.36 2.45
CA LEU A 56 5.94 5.41 3.06
C LEU A 56 6.09 5.39 4.59
N PRO A 57 6.32 6.54 5.23
CA PRO A 57 6.39 6.61 6.68
C PRO A 57 5.05 6.20 7.29
N GLU A 58 5.08 5.55 8.45
CA GLU A 58 3.85 5.31 9.21
C GLU A 58 3.29 6.64 9.69
N LYS A 59 2.01 6.88 9.40
CA LYS A 59 1.29 8.07 9.83
C LYS A 59 0.20 7.60 10.77
N GLN A 60 0.00 8.28 11.89
CA GLN A 60 -1.25 8.09 12.62
C GLN A 60 -2.38 8.58 11.72
N LEU A 61 -3.47 7.81 11.58
CA LEU A 61 -4.74 8.31 11.05
C LEU A 61 -5.26 9.38 12.02
N THR A 62 -4.67 10.56 11.97
CA THR A 62 -5.24 11.76 12.55
C THR A 62 -6.45 12.04 11.70
N GLY A 63 -7.63 11.67 12.21
CA GLY A 63 -8.91 11.71 11.52
C GLY A 63 -9.38 13.12 11.20
N GLN A 64 -8.60 13.90 10.46
CA GLN A 64 -9.02 15.16 9.91
C GLN A 64 -9.59 14.90 8.51
N ARG A 65 -10.81 14.34 8.50
CA ARG A 65 -11.75 14.57 7.40
C ARG A 65 -12.15 16.05 7.50
N GLY A 66 -11.47 16.90 6.72
CA GLY A 66 -11.99 18.20 6.33
C GLY A 66 -12.94 18.03 5.17
#